data_AF-A0AA40ANS0-F1
#
_entry.id   AF-A0AA40ANS0-F1
#
_cell.length_a   1.000
_cell.length_b   1.000
_cell.length_c   1.000
_cell.angle_alpha   90.00
_cell.angle_beta   90.00
_cell.angle_gamma   90.00
#
_symmetry.space_group_name_H-M   'P 1'
#
loop_
_entity.id
_entity.type
_entity.pdbx_description
1 polymer ?
#
loop_
_entity_poly.entity_id
_entity_poly.type
_entity_poly.pdbx_seq_one_letter_code
_entity_poly.pdbx_strand_id
1 'polypeptide(L)'
;MPRTPLDLLLRAAVTGERVFCLSPSTIACMFPFQDATVVSQLYDQFLSVAGVSSYAQARTKSSEVLVGIQAGMIVTAPFESTVFGPNTDGLMVPDHPGKLLTAGKVDKRVKVIVAHNLEEGLLSIDQANVANVNGSGAATVRDPSANGRCK
;
A
#
# COMPACT_ATOMS: atom_id res chain seq x y z
N MET A 1 -14.78 27.76 -22.71
CA MET A 1 -15.15 26.35 -22.46
C MET A 1 -14.81 26.03 -21.01
N PRO A 2 -15.76 25.61 -20.16
CA PRO A 2 -15.46 25.33 -18.76
C PRO A 2 -14.72 23.99 -18.69
N ARG A 3 -13.45 24.03 -18.26
CA ARG A 3 -12.61 22.85 -18.05
C ARG A 3 -12.99 22.22 -16.72
N THR A 4 -13.36 20.94 -16.74
CA THR A 4 -13.76 20.23 -15.54
C THR A 4 -12.53 19.99 -14.64
N PRO A 5 -12.70 19.88 -13.31
CA PRO A 5 -11.61 19.63 -12.37
C PRO A 5 -10.77 18.37 -12.67
N LEU A 6 -11.37 17.40 -13.38
CA LEU A 6 -10.73 16.14 -13.78
C LEU A 6 -9.60 16.34 -14.82
N ASP A 7 -9.74 17.31 -15.72
CA ASP A 7 -8.72 17.61 -16.74
C ASP A 7 -7.42 18.18 -16.11
N LEU A 8 -7.54 18.84 -14.96
CA LEU A 8 -6.40 19.41 -14.25
C LEU A 8 -5.61 18.34 -13.47
N LEU A 9 -6.33 17.39 -12.87
CA LEU A 9 -5.75 16.27 -12.11
C LEU A 9 -5.04 15.27 -13.04
N LEU A 10 -5.61 14.98 -14.21
CA LEU A 10 -4.99 14.07 -15.17
C LEU A 10 -3.69 14.64 -15.76
N ARG A 11 -3.60 15.97 -15.94
CA ARG A 11 -2.36 16.62 -16.42
C ARG A 11 -1.25 16.67 -15.37
N ALA A 12 -1.58 16.85 -14.09
CA ALA A 12 -0.56 16.86 -13.04
C ALA A 12 0.10 15.48 -12.85
N ALA A 13 -0.63 14.39 -13.11
CA ALA A 13 -0.10 13.02 -13.04
C ALA A 13 0.75 12.62 -14.27
N VAL A 14 0.50 13.20 -15.45
CA VAL A 14 1.15 12.80 -16.72
C VAL A 14 2.45 13.56 -17.03
N THR A 15 2.79 14.62 -16.29
CA THR A 15 4.02 15.42 -16.53
C THR A 15 5.25 15.00 -15.72
N GLY A 16 5.15 13.97 -14.88
CA GLY A 16 6.29 13.51 -14.07
C GLY A 16 7.33 12.78 -14.92
N GLU A 17 8.35 13.47 -15.44
CA GLU A 17 9.50 12.81 -16.09
C GLU A 17 10.31 11.94 -15.12
N ARG A 18 10.15 12.16 -13.81
CA ARG A 18 10.89 11.47 -12.76
C ARG A 18 9.99 11.13 -11.60
N VAL A 19 10.14 9.91 -11.06
CA VAL A 19 9.47 9.44 -9.86
C VAL A 19 10.51 8.95 -8.86
N PHE A 20 10.37 9.39 -7.61
CA PHE A 20 11.23 8.96 -6.50
C PHE A 20 10.42 8.05 -5.56
N CYS A 21 10.85 6.81 -5.42
CA CYS A 21 10.23 5.79 -4.58
C CYS A 21 11.15 5.50 -3.39
N LEU A 22 10.79 6.03 -2.23
CA LEU A 22 11.47 5.76 -0.96
C LEU A 22 10.75 4.65 -0.21
N SER A 23 11.51 3.69 0.30
CA SER A 23 11.03 2.59 1.16
C SER A 23 9.85 1.80 0.59
N PRO A 24 9.97 1.25 -0.64
CA PRO A 24 8.88 0.54 -1.28
C PRO A 24 8.51 -0.79 -0.58
N SER A 25 9.38 -1.36 0.27
CA SER A 25 9.09 -2.60 1.00
C SER A 25 8.13 -2.40 2.17
N THR A 26 8.21 -1.27 2.90
CA THR A 26 7.21 -0.90 3.91
C THR A 26 5.86 -0.57 3.27
N ILE A 27 5.88 -0.09 2.02
CA ILE A 27 4.70 0.25 1.21
C ILE A 27 4.21 -0.97 0.39
N ALA A 28 4.84 -2.15 0.53
CA ALA A 28 4.47 -3.33 -0.25
C ALA A 28 3.03 -3.82 0.03
N CYS A 29 2.44 -3.42 1.16
CA CYS A 29 1.04 -3.68 1.47
C CYS A 29 0.06 -2.76 0.74
N MET A 30 0.53 -1.69 0.09
CA MET A 30 -0.26 -0.71 -0.66
C MET A 30 -0.31 -0.99 -2.17
N PHE A 31 0.06 -2.20 -2.60
CA PHE A 31 -0.25 -2.62 -3.96
C PHE A 31 -1.77 -2.80 -4.11
N PRO A 32 -2.34 -2.46 -5.28
CA PRO A 32 -3.75 -2.68 -5.51
C PRO A 32 -4.07 -4.16 -5.30
N PHE A 33 -5.26 -4.42 -4.75
CA PHE A 33 -5.73 -5.79 -4.58
C PHE A 33 -5.65 -6.53 -5.92
N GLN A 34 -5.12 -7.76 -5.88
CA GLN A 34 -4.90 -8.56 -7.09
C GLN A 34 -6.21 -9.00 -7.75
N ASP A 35 -7.29 -9.05 -6.98
CA ASP A 35 -8.61 -9.55 -7.37
C ASP A 35 -9.71 -8.66 -6.77
N ALA A 36 -10.67 -8.24 -7.61
CA ALA A 36 -11.83 -7.45 -7.20
C ALA A 36 -12.77 -8.19 -6.23
N THR A 37 -12.69 -9.52 -6.17
CA THR A 37 -13.44 -10.36 -5.23
C THR A 37 -13.05 -10.04 -3.79
N VAL A 38 -11.77 -9.74 -3.53
CA VAL A 38 -11.28 -9.36 -2.20
C VAL A 38 -11.93 -8.06 -1.74
N VAL A 39 -12.07 -7.09 -2.64
CA VAL A 39 -12.72 -5.80 -2.35
C VAL A 39 -14.22 -5.97 -2.10
N SER A 40 -14.86 -6.90 -2.80
CA SER A 40 -16.27 -7.22 -2.58
C SER A 40 -16.50 -7.86 -1.20
N GLN A 41 -15.66 -8.82 -0.82
CA GLN A 41 -15.71 -9.45 0.52
C GLN A 41 -15.40 -8.45 1.63
N LEU A 42 -14.43 -7.57 1.42
CA LEU A 42 -14.10 -6.49 2.34
C LEU A 42 -15.27 -5.52 2.51
N TYR A 43 -15.99 -5.20 1.43
CA TYR A 43 -17.17 -4.36 1.48
C TYR A 43 -18.30 -5.01 2.29
N ASP A 44 -18.55 -6.31 2.08
CA ASP A 44 -19.54 -7.06 2.86
C ASP A 44 -19.16 -7.14 4.34
N GLN A 45 -17.86 -7.35 4.64
CA GLN A 45 -17.34 -7.30 6.00
C GLN A 45 -17.53 -5.92 6.63
N PHE A 46 -17.23 -4.85 5.89
CA PHE A 46 -17.44 -3.48 6.35
C PHE A 46 -18.90 -3.22 6.69
N LEU A 47 -19.84 -3.59 5.81
CA LEU A 47 -21.28 -3.44 6.07
C LEU A 47 -21.72 -4.19 7.33
N SER A 48 -21.22 -5.42 7.49
CA SER A 48 -21.47 -6.26 8.66
C SER A 48 -20.97 -5.62 9.96
N VAL A 49 -19.70 -5.17 10.00
CA VAL A 49 -19.11 -4.50 11.18
C VAL A 49 -19.78 -3.16 11.46
N ALA A 50 -20.18 -2.43 10.41
CA ALA A 50 -20.88 -1.16 10.53
C ALA A 50 -22.37 -1.29 10.92
N GLY A 51 -22.91 -2.52 10.92
CA GLY A 51 -24.31 -2.80 11.25
C GLY A 51 -25.30 -2.15 10.26
N VAL A 52 -24.92 -2.10 8.97
CA VAL A 52 -25.72 -1.49 7.90
C VAL A 52 -25.85 -2.45 6.73
N SER A 53 -26.87 -2.27 5.89
CA SER A 53 -27.09 -3.13 4.72
C SER A 53 -26.71 -2.48 3.39
N SER A 54 -26.25 -1.22 3.41
CA SER A 54 -25.86 -0.50 2.20
C SER A 54 -24.88 0.63 2.47
N TYR A 55 -24.14 1.00 1.44
CA TYR A 55 -23.27 2.19 1.46
C TYR A 55 -24.02 3.48 1.79
N ALA A 56 -25.27 3.62 1.33
CA ALA A 56 -26.08 4.79 1.63
C ALA A 56 -26.32 4.95 3.13
N GLN A 57 -26.56 3.85 3.85
CA GLN A 57 -26.67 3.85 5.31
C GLN A 57 -25.32 4.05 6.01
N ALA A 58 -24.23 3.49 5.46
CA ALA A 58 -22.89 3.73 5.98
C ALA A 58 -22.53 5.24 5.97
N ARG A 59 -22.94 5.96 4.92
CA ARG A 59 -22.72 7.41 4.78
C ARG A 59 -23.44 8.28 5.80
N THR A 60 -24.46 7.77 6.48
CA THR A 60 -25.16 8.55 7.52
C THR A 60 -24.46 8.45 8.89
N LYS A 61 -23.42 7.63 9.03
CA LYS A 61 -22.62 7.52 10.25
C LYS A 61 -21.70 8.73 10.40
N SER A 62 -21.41 9.13 11.64
CA SER A 62 -20.42 10.18 11.90
C SER A 62 -19.00 9.68 11.60
N SER A 63 -18.07 10.60 11.38
CA SER A 63 -16.66 10.28 11.14
C SER A 63 -16.06 9.48 12.30
N GLU A 64 -16.41 9.80 13.54
CA GLU A 64 -15.92 9.10 14.73
C GLU A 64 -16.34 7.63 14.73
N VAL A 65 -17.58 7.34 14.32
CA VAL A 65 -18.08 5.97 14.21
C VAL A 65 -17.34 5.21 13.10
N LEU A 66 -17.13 5.84 11.94
CA LEU A 66 -16.40 5.21 10.83
C LEU A 66 -14.94 4.92 11.19
N VAL A 67 -14.28 5.83 11.91
CA VAL A 67 -12.92 5.62 12.42
C VAL A 67 -12.88 4.46 13.43
N GLY A 68 -13.86 4.37 14.33
CA GLY A 68 -13.99 3.24 15.26
C GLY A 68 -14.18 1.90 14.55
N ILE A 69 -15.01 1.86 13.51
CA ILE A 69 -15.20 0.67 12.66
C ILE A 69 -13.89 0.29 11.96
N GLN A 70 -13.21 1.27 11.35
CA GLN A 70 -11.91 1.03 10.70
C GLN A 70 -10.87 0.48 11.68
N ALA A 71 -10.79 1.02 12.89
CA ALA A 71 -9.90 0.52 13.93
C ALA A 71 -10.19 -0.95 14.28
N GLY A 72 -11.46 -1.32 14.41
CA GLY A 72 -11.86 -2.71 14.63
C GLY A 72 -11.47 -3.65 13.48
N MET A 73 -11.57 -3.20 12.23
CA MET A 73 -11.13 -3.97 11.07
C MET A 73 -9.60 -4.13 11.02
N ILE A 74 -8.84 -3.11 11.42
CA ILE A 74 -7.36 -3.17 11.46
C ILE A 74 -6.87 -4.23 12.46
N VAL A 75 -7.50 -4.32 13.64
CA VAL A 75 -7.11 -5.28 14.69
C VAL A 75 -7.24 -6.74 14.23
N THR A 76 -8.16 -7.02 13.32
CA THR A 76 -8.39 -8.38 12.79
C THR A 76 -7.68 -8.64 11.46
N ALA A 77 -7.00 -7.63 10.90
CA ALA A 77 -6.28 -7.77 9.66
C ALA A 77 -5.00 -8.61 9.86
N PRO A 78 -4.56 -9.34 8.81
CA PRO A 78 -3.24 -9.97 8.83
C PRO A 78 -2.13 -8.94 9.09
N PHE A 79 -1.06 -9.39 9.76
CA PHE A 79 0.13 -8.56 9.98
C PHE A 79 0.66 -7.99 8.65
N GLU A 80 1.06 -6.72 8.66
CA GLU A 80 1.49 -5.96 7.47
C GLU A 80 0.44 -5.84 6.35
N SER A 81 -0.85 -6.06 6.61
CA SER A 81 -1.91 -5.81 5.63
C SER A 81 -2.56 -4.43 5.80
N THR A 82 -2.89 -3.77 4.69
CA THR A 82 -3.82 -2.63 4.71
C THR A 82 -5.24 -3.13 4.52
N VAL A 83 -6.14 -2.78 5.45
CA VAL A 83 -7.57 -3.10 5.32
C VAL A 83 -8.17 -2.47 4.07
N PHE A 84 -7.86 -1.21 3.80
CA PHE A 84 -8.34 -0.47 2.64
C PHE A 84 -7.15 -0.07 1.77
N GLY A 85 -7.23 -0.40 0.48
CA GLY A 85 -6.22 -0.09 -0.51
C GLY A 85 -6.83 0.10 -1.89
N PRO A 86 -6.01 0.48 -2.88
CA PRO A 86 -6.47 0.63 -4.26
C PRO A 86 -7.01 -0.70 -4.80
N ASN A 87 -8.03 -0.65 -5.66
CA ASN A 87 -8.55 -1.83 -6.34
C ASN A 87 -8.11 -1.86 -7.80
N THR A 88 -7.84 -3.05 -8.33
CA THR A 88 -7.69 -3.25 -9.77
C THR A 88 -9.08 -3.23 -10.41
N ASP A 89 -9.54 -2.04 -10.81
CA ASP A 89 -10.90 -1.79 -11.31
C ASP A 89 -11.00 -1.76 -12.84
N GLY A 90 -9.86 -1.85 -13.55
CA GLY A 90 -9.81 -1.76 -15.01
C GLY A 90 -9.97 -0.34 -15.57
N LEU A 91 -10.21 0.66 -14.72
CA LEU A 91 -10.43 2.06 -15.10
C LEU A 91 -9.28 2.94 -14.63
N MET A 92 -9.09 3.06 -13.31
CA MET A 92 -8.02 3.83 -12.69
C MET A 92 -6.75 2.98 -12.51
N VAL A 93 -6.92 1.71 -12.17
CA VAL A 93 -5.84 0.71 -12.10
C VAL A 93 -6.17 -0.39 -13.10
N PRO A 94 -5.63 -0.32 -14.33
CA PRO A 94 -6.04 -1.20 -15.43
C PRO A 94 -5.81 -2.69 -15.19
N ASP A 95 -4.72 -3.03 -14.48
CA ASP A 95 -4.37 -4.38 -14.08
C ASP A 95 -3.37 -4.30 -12.90
N HIS A 96 -3.04 -5.44 -12.31
CA HIS A 96 -2.02 -5.54 -11.27
C HIS A 96 -0.68 -4.93 -11.76
N PRO A 97 -0.03 -4.04 -10.98
CA PRO A 97 1.19 -3.34 -11.39
C PRO A 97 2.31 -4.28 -11.84
N GLY A 98 2.48 -5.44 -11.19
CA GLY A 98 3.46 -6.45 -11.61
C GLY A 98 3.19 -6.99 -13.03
N LYS A 99 1.93 -7.15 -13.42
CA LYS A 99 1.55 -7.56 -14.78
C LYS A 99 1.78 -6.43 -15.78
N LEU A 100 1.41 -5.20 -15.42
CA LEU A 100 1.63 -4.02 -16.26
C LEU A 100 3.12 -3.78 -16.52
N LEU A 101 3.96 -3.92 -15.49
CA LEU A 101 5.42 -3.83 -15.61
C LEU A 101 5.99 -4.92 -16.51
N THR A 102 5.59 -6.18 -16.29
CA THR A 102 6.07 -7.32 -17.09
C THR A 102 5.65 -7.22 -18.55
N ALA A 103 4.42 -6.76 -18.81
CA ALA A 103 3.90 -6.54 -20.16
C ALA A 103 4.43 -5.26 -20.81
N GLY A 104 5.22 -4.45 -20.11
CA GLY A 104 5.71 -3.15 -20.59
C GLY A 104 4.60 -2.12 -20.83
N LYS A 105 3.42 -2.30 -20.22
CA LYS A 105 2.25 -1.41 -20.28
C LYS A 105 2.33 -0.30 -19.24
N VAL A 106 3.51 0.31 -19.12
CA VAL A 106 3.80 1.46 -18.24
C VAL A 106 4.49 2.54 -19.06
N ASP A 107 4.42 3.80 -18.61
CA ASP A 107 5.14 4.88 -19.29
C ASP A 107 6.65 4.73 -19.11
N LYS A 108 7.34 4.29 -20.16
CA LYS A 108 8.79 4.05 -20.16
C LYS A 108 9.62 5.33 -20.19
N ARG A 109 9.00 6.50 -20.36
CA ARG A 109 9.70 7.81 -20.34
C ARG A 109 10.01 8.25 -18.92
N VAL A 110 9.31 7.69 -17.94
CA VAL A 110 9.50 8.01 -16.52
C VAL A 110 10.80 7.41 -16.03
N LYS A 111 11.69 8.26 -15.50
CA LYS A 111 12.92 7.82 -14.83
C LYS A 111 12.61 7.56 -13.35
N VAL A 112 12.89 6.35 -12.89
CA VAL A 112 12.60 5.94 -11.52
C VAL A 112 13.89 5.87 -10.71
N ILE A 113 13.90 6.50 -9.53
CA ILE A 113 14.94 6.30 -8.52
C ILE A 113 14.28 5.57 -7.35
N VAL A 114 14.86 4.43 -6.95
CA VAL A 114 14.35 3.58 -5.86
C VAL A 114 15.41 3.50 -4.75
N ALA A 115 14.98 3.63 -3.50
CA ALA A 115 15.82 3.40 -2.31
C ALA A 115 15.03 2.68 -1.23
N HIS A 116 15.71 1.92 -0.38
CA HIS A 116 15.15 1.28 0.81
C HIS A 116 16.03 1.62 2.03
N ASN A 117 15.44 1.58 3.21
CA ASN A 117 16.19 1.71 4.47
C ASN A 117 16.70 0.34 4.92
N LEU A 118 17.79 0.30 5.68
CA LEU A 118 18.38 -0.95 6.19
C LEU A 118 17.42 -1.72 7.12
N GLU A 119 16.57 -1.00 7.86
CA GLU A 119 15.71 -1.53 8.92
C GLU A 119 14.22 -1.17 8.71
N GLU A 120 13.63 -1.58 7.58
CA GLU A 120 12.22 -1.25 7.26
C GLU A 120 11.19 -1.92 8.20
N GLY A 121 11.48 -3.13 8.66
CA GLY A 121 10.54 -3.92 9.48
C GLY A 121 10.46 -3.49 10.95
N LEU A 122 11.38 -2.65 11.43
CA LEU A 122 11.44 -2.27 12.84
C LEU A 122 10.26 -1.37 13.26
N LEU A 123 9.67 -0.65 12.31
CA LEU A 123 8.47 0.17 12.54
C LEU A 123 7.18 -0.66 12.55
N SER A 124 7.16 -1.82 11.88
CA SER A 124 5.97 -2.67 11.77
C SER A 124 5.76 -3.56 12.98
N ILE A 125 6.82 -3.87 13.71
CA ILE A 125 6.79 -4.69 14.92
C ILE A 125 6.72 -3.82 16.17
N ASP A 126 6.00 -4.30 17.17
CA ASP A 126 5.94 -3.63 18.48
C ASP A 126 7.34 -3.54 19.11
N GLN A 127 7.79 -2.32 19.41
CA GLN A 127 9.10 -2.06 20.01
C GLN A 127 9.27 -2.73 21.38
N ALA A 128 8.18 -3.03 22.10
CA ALA A 128 8.23 -3.79 23.34
C ALA A 128 8.69 -5.25 23.10
N ASN A 129 8.37 -5.83 21.94
CA ASN A 129 8.83 -7.16 21.55
C ASN A 129 10.28 -7.17 21.03
N VAL A 130 10.78 -6.02 20.57
CA VAL A 130 12.19 -5.85 20.16
C VAL A 130 13.12 -5.64 21.36
N ALA A 131 12.63 -4.97 22.40
CA ALA A 131 13.39 -4.74 23.63
C ALA A 131 13.66 -6.01 24.46
N ASN A 132 12.97 -7.12 24.17
CA ASN A 132 13.23 -8.40 24.83
C ASN A 132 14.31 -9.25 24.14
N VAL A 133 14.94 -8.72 23.08
CA VAL A 133 16.18 -9.28 22.52
C VAL A 133 17.36 -8.73 23.34
N ASN A 134 17.37 -8.99 24.65
CA ASN A 134 18.54 -8.80 25.50
C ASN A 134 19.57 -9.91 25.23
N GLY A 135 20.10 -9.88 24.02
CA GLY A 135 21.43 -10.31 23.66
C GLY A 135 21.95 -9.24 22.73
N SER A 136 22.71 -8.31 23.27
CA SER A 136 23.35 -7.17 22.60
C SER A 136 24.11 -7.62 21.35
N GLY A 137 23.40 -7.68 20.24
CA GLY A 137 23.92 -8.04 18.94
C GLY A 137 23.01 -7.40 17.93
N ALA A 138 23.38 -6.20 17.47
CA ALA A 138 23.01 -5.79 16.12
C ALA A 138 23.29 -7.01 15.24
N ALA A 139 22.23 -7.63 14.72
CA ALA A 139 22.35 -8.74 13.80
C ALA A 139 23.06 -8.17 12.58
N THR A 140 24.38 -8.27 12.59
CA THR A 140 25.20 -8.10 11.41
C THR A 140 24.75 -9.20 10.48
N VAL A 141 23.81 -8.88 9.60
CA VAL A 141 23.66 -9.59 8.34
C VAL A 141 25.01 -9.43 7.68
N ARG A 142 25.90 -10.40 7.90
CA ARG A 142 27.11 -10.53 7.12
C ARG A 142 26.63 -10.88 5.73
N ASP A 143 26.53 -9.86 4.88
CA ASP A 143 26.40 -10.05 3.46
C ASP A 143 27.53 -10.99 3.00
N PRO A 144 27.22 -12.22 2.54
CA PRO A 144 28.25 -13.12 2.00
C PRO A 144 28.90 -12.53 0.74
N SER A 145 28.28 -11.52 0.11
CA SER A 145 28.78 -10.83 -1.07
C SER A 145 29.80 -9.73 -0.78
N ALA A 146 30.00 -9.32 0.48
CA ALA A 146 30.94 -8.26 0.84
C ALA A 146 32.43 -8.67 0.71
N ASN A 147 32.73 -9.94 0.39
CA ASN A 147 34.08 -10.43 0.15
C ASN A 147 34.45 -10.59 -1.34
N GLY A 148 33.54 -10.20 -2.25
CA GLY A 148 33.82 -10.16 -3.68
C GLY A 148 34.38 -8.80 -4.08
N ARG A 149 35.72 -8.65 -4.10
CA ARG A 149 36.36 -7.58 -4.87
C ARG A 149 35.79 -7.61 -6.29
N CYS A 150 35.32 -6.46 -6.78
CA CYS A 150 35.15 -6.25 -8.21
C CYS A 150 36.43 -6.71 -8.93
N LYS A 151 36.28 -7.70 -9.78
CA LYS A 151 37.14 -7.97 -10.92
C LYS A 151 36.27 -7.92 -12.16
#